data_AF-Q39YZ8-F1
#
_entry.id   AF-Q39YZ8-F1
#
_cell.length_a   1.000
_cell.length_b   1.000
_cell.length_c   1.000
_cell.angle_alpha   90.00
_cell.angle_beta   90.00
_cell.angle_gamma   90.00
#
_symmetry.space_group_name_H-M   'P 1'
#
loop_
_entity.id
_entity.type
_entity.pdbx_description
1 polymer ?
#
loop_
_entity_poly.entity_id
_entity_poly.type
_entity_poly.pdbx_seq_one_letter_code
_entity_poly.pdbx_strand_id
1 'polypeptide(L)'
;MPVAQYAIGPPTRPKNIRHDNGFLDSFARRKPTAKDYEEYARWISRLEGVEAIQGVPFVPHNNLPDALAAYRHFLRGNGKDHLFSYERFVSSDPSGAVILSSAVLDARQGAELLYGEYFKGQSPVLFQMSGSAIPVGSIRYPSFPYPKTENWQKAIGAHVIWLSADVDVEIANGVHSFVMQMTLHAEDRYNFNPGAADIASGIPDSANGIFEVTGLAHQYMNTSTINRRVEWVGLGSPQGISPKRRSTDFTREKACGQSAHS
;
A
#
# COMPACT_ATOMS: atom_id res chain seq x y z
N MET A 1 14.96 -12.74 10.07
CA MET A 1 14.68 -11.68 11.05
C MET A 1 13.80 -10.67 10.35
N PRO A 2 12.72 -10.22 11.00
CA PRO A 2 11.87 -9.19 10.43
C PRO A 2 12.65 -7.88 10.27
N VAL A 3 12.28 -7.13 9.24
CA VAL A 3 12.67 -5.74 9.00
C VAL A 3 12.03 -4.83 10.05
N ALA A 4 10.75 -5.02 10.36
CA ALA A 4 10.10 -4.27 11.43
C ALA A 4 10.43 -4.85 12.81
N GLN A 5 10.50 -3.96 13.79
CA GLN A 5 10.50 -4.32 15.21
C GLN A 5 9.05 -4.39 15.69
N TYR A 6 8.66 -5.51 16.29
CA TYR A 6 7.29 -5.73 16.76
C TYR A 6 7.19 -5.61 18.27
N ALA A 7 6.04 -5.12 18.74
CA ALA A 7 5.68 -5.09 20.15
C ALA A 7 4.24 -5.58 20.34
N ILE A 8 3.96 -6.18 21.49
CA ILE A 8 2.60 -6.56 21.89
C ILE A 8 1.79 -5.30 22.19
N GLY A 9 0.57 -5.25 21.67
CA GLY A 9 -0.37 -4.17 21.92
C GLY A 9 -1.28 -3.88 20.73
N PRO A 10 -2.26 -2.99 20.91
CA PRO A 10 -3.21 -2.63 19.88
C PRO A 10 -2.52 -1.96 18.68
N PRO A 11 -3.14 -1.95 17.49
CA PRO A 11 -2.66 -1.24 16.32
C PRO A 11 -2.23 0.20 16.65
N THR A 12 -0.93 0.47 16.55
CA THR A 12 -0.36 1.79 16.88
C THR A 12 0.55 2.28 15.76
N ARG A 13 0.16 3.38 15.10
CA ARG A 13 1.00 4.03 14.08
C ARG A 13 2.37 4.39 14.67
N PRO A 14 3.50 3.99 14.06
CA PRO A 14 4.82 4.34 14.54
C PRO A 14 5.03 5.85 14.60
N LYS A 15 5.50 6.36 15.74
CA LYS A 15 5.70 7.80 15.99
C LYS A 15 6.81 8.43 15.15
N ASN A 16 7.72 7.62 14.63
CA ASN A 16 8.88 8.06 13.86
C ASN A 16 8.60 8.22 12.37
N ILE A 17 7.40 7.93 11.87
CA ILE A 17 7.08 8.20 10.47
C ILE A 17 6.93 9.70 10.27
N ARG A 18 7.79 10.24 9.39
CA ARG A 18 7.84 11.65 9.00
C ARG A 18 7.76 11.72 7.48
N HIS A 19 7.10 12.75 6.99
CA HIS A 19 7.00 13.07 5.57
C HIS A 19 7.63 14.44 5.35
N ASP A 20 8.34 14.61 4.25
CA ASP A 20 8.82 15.92 3.81
C ASP A 20 7.65 16.76 3.26
N ASN A 21 7.87 18.06 3.04
CA ASN A 21 6.92 18.94 2.37
C ASN A 21 7.41 19.38 0.98
N GLY A 22 8.35 18.63 0.40
CA GLY A 22 8.89 18.91 -0.93
C GLY A 22 9.30 20.38 -1.12
N PHE A 23 8.68 21.07 -2.07
CA PHE A 23 8.94 22.49 -2.32
C PHE A 23 8.65 23.40 -1.11
N LEU A 24 7.69 23.07 -0.24
CA LEU A 24 7.35 23.91 0.90
C LEU A 24 8.37 23.83 2.05
N ASP A 25 9.28 22.84 2.04
CA ASP A 25 10.43 22.83 2.96
C ASP A 25 11.55 23.78 2.49
N SER A 26 11.60 24.08 1.18
CA SER A 26 12.66 24.89 0.56
C SER A 26 12.23 26.31 0.18
N PHE A 27 10.93 26.54 -0.03
CA PHE A 27 10.40 27.78 -0.57
C PHE A 27 9.22 28.30 0.25
N ALA A 28 9.25 29.59 0.59
CA ALA A 28 8.12 30.26 1.22
C ALA A 28 6.95 30.40 0.24
N ARG A 29 5.73 30.26 0.76
CA ARG A 29 4.52 30.47 -0.03
C ARG A 29 4.46 31.90 -0.56
N ARG A 30 3.96 32.06 -1.79
CA ARG A 30 3.69 33.37 -2.41
C ARG A 30 2.35 33.37 -3.14
N LYS A 31 1.84 34.56 -3.46
CA LYS A 31 0.66 34.66 -4.32
C LYS A 31 0.97 34.19 -5.76
N PRO A 32 0.01 33.59 -6.47
CA PRO A 32 0.18 33.25 -7.88
C PRO A 32 0.32 34.50 -8.75
N THR A 33 1.11 34.39 -9.82
CA THR A 33 1.20 35.35 -10.92
C THR A 33 0.33 34.91 -12.09
N ALA A 34 0.12 35.78 -13.08
CA ALA A 34 -0.59 35.42 -14.31
C ALA A 34 0.04 34.21 -15.03
N LYS A 35 1.38 34.14 -15.03
CA LYS A 35 2.11 33.00 -15.61
C LYS A 35 1.84 31.70 -14.85
N ASP A 36 1.74 31.73 -13.53
CA ASP A 36 1.43 30.53 -12.74
C ASP A 36 0.02 30.01 -13.05
N TYR A 37 -0.96 30.92 -13.23
CA TYR A 37 -2.31 30.53 -13.66
C TYR A 37 -2.32 29.91 -15.06
N GLU A 38 -1.55 30.46 -16.00
CA GLU A 38 -1.43 29.92 -17.35
C GLU A 38 -0.84 28.50 -17.35
N GLU A 39 0.26 28.30 -16.60
CA GLU A 39 0.88 26.98 -16.44
C GLU A 39 -0.09 26.00 -15.76
N TYR A 40 -0.80 26.42 -14.72
CA TYR A 40 -1.78 25.59 -14.03
C TYR A 40 -2.92 25.15 -14.97
N ALA A 41 -3.45 26.08 -15.79
CA ALA A 41 -4.46 25.76 -16.80
C ALA A 41 -3.92 24.76 -17.84
N ARG A 42 -2.67 24.94 -18.29
CA ARG A 42 -2.01 24.03 -19.23
C ARG A 42 -1.89 22.61 -18.67
N TRP A 43 -1.53 22.47 -17.41
CA TRP A 43 -1.42 21.18 -16.75
C TRP A 43 -2.78 20.51 -16.51
N ILE A 44 -3.81 21.28 -16.19
CA ILE A 44 -5.20 20.80 -16.18
C ILE A 44 -5.59 20.25 -17.56
N SER A 45 -5.34 21.00 -18.64
CA SER A 45 -5.70 20.56 -19.98
C SER A 45 -4.93 19.31 -20.40
N ARG A 46 -3.66 19.18 -19.99
CA ARG A 46 -2.87 17.95 -20.20
C ARG A 46 -3.47 16.76 -19.46
N LEU A 47 -3.83 16.93 -18.19
CA LEU A 47 -4.48 15.88 -17.40
C LEU A 47 -5.77 15.41 -18.09
N GLU A 48 -6.65 16.34 -18.46
CA GLU A 48 -7.93 16.01 -19.11
C GLU A 48 -7.73 15.32 -20.47
N GLY A 49 -6.75 15.77 -21.26
CA GLY A 49 -6.40 15.12 -22.53
C GLY A 49 -5.88 13.69 -22.35
N VAL A 50 -5.01 13.46 -21.36
CA VAL A 50 -4.46 12.12 -21.07
C VAL A 50 -5.53 11.19 -20.49
N GLU A 51 -6.43 11.69 -19.65
CA GLU A 51 -7.57 10.92 -19.15
C GLU A 51 -8.53 10.51 -20.27
N ALA A 52 -8.80 11.40 -21.23
CA ALA A 52 -9.72 11.13 -22.35
C ALA A 52 -9.24 10.00 -23.28
N ILE A 53 -7.93 9.74 -23.32
CA ILE A 53 -7.33 8.70 -24.17
C ILE A 53 -6.97 7.41 -23.40
N GLN A 54 -7.31 7.32 -22.10
CA GLN A 54 -7.08 6.09 -21.33
C GLN A 54 -7.83 4.90 -21.94
N GLY A 55 -7.16 3.75 -22.05
CA GLY A 55 -7.71 2.52 -22.60
C GLY A 55 -7.85 2.50 -24.12
N VAL A 56 -7.48 3.56 -24.84
CA VAL A 56 -7.57 3.59 -26.32
C VAL A 56 -6.47 2.74 -26.95
N PRO A 57 -6.78 1.69 -27.74
CA PRO A 57 -5.77 0.80 -28.32
C PRO A 57 -4.67 1.56 -29.10
N PHE A 58 -3.43 1.07 -29.00
CA PHE A 58 -2.24 1.59 -29.71
C PHE A 58 -1.77 3.00 -29.30
N VAL A 59 -2.41 3.63 -28.30
CA VAL A 59 -1.91 4.87 -27.68
C VAL A 59 -0.91 4.49 -26.58
N PRO A 60 0.35 4.98 -26.63
CA PRO A 60 1.31 4.80 -25.54
C PRO A 60 0.82 5.43 -24.22
N HIS A 61 1.22 4.88 -23.08
CA HIS A 61 0.93 5.45 -21.74
C HIS A 61 -0.57 5.65 -21.42
N ASN A 62 -1.43 4.80 -21.98
CA ASN A 62 -2.89 4.91 -21.88
C ASN A 62 -3.50 4.10 -20.70
N ASN A 63 -2.69 3.64 -19.74
CA ASN A 63 -3.16 2.87 -18.59
C ASN A 63 -2.49 3.35 -17.29
N LEU A 64 -2.85 4.57 -16.89
CA LEU A 64 -2.34 5.29 -15.72
C LEU A 64 -3.49 5.73 -14.76
N PRO A 65 -4.53 4.90 -14.53
CA PRO A 65 -5.72 5.34 -13.80
C PRO A 65 -5.44 5.83 -12.36
N ASP A 66 -4.48 5.23 -11.66
CA ASP A 66 -4.17 5.62 -10.27
C ASP A 66 -3.27 6.86 -10.23
N ALA A 67 -2.33 6.97 -11.18
CA ALA A 67 -1.49 8.16 -11.32
C ALA A 67 -2.31 9.41 -11.66
N LEU A 68 -3.25 9.29 -12.60
CA LEU A 68 -4.11 10.39 -13.01
C LEU A 68 -5.06 10.78 -11.88
N ALA A 69 -5.62 9.82 -11.14
CA ALA A 69 -6.44 10.10 -9.97
C ALA A 69 -5.65 10.86 -8.88
N ALA A 70 -4.43 10.42 -8.56
CA ALA A 70 -3.56 11.10 -7.61
C ALA A 70 -3.22 12.53 -8.07
N TYR A 71 -2.78 12.70 -9.31
CA TYR A 71 -2.42 14.01 -9.85
C TYR A 71 -3.63 14.95 -9.98
N ARG A 72 -4.81 14.44 -10.33
CA ARG A 72 -6.07 15.20 -10.30
C ARG A 72 -6.36 15.70 -8.89
N HIS A 73 -6.16 14.86 -7.88
CA HIS A 73 -6.36 15.23 -6.47
C HIS A 73 -5.32 16.24 -5.99
N PHE A 74 -4.08 16.18 -6.47
CA PHE A 74 -3.09 17.23 -6.23
C PHE A 74 -3.56 18.60 -6.75
N LEU A 75 -4.02 18.66 -8.01
CA LEU A 75 -4.47 19.90 -8.62
C LEU A 75 -5.77 20.42 -7.99
N ARG A 76 -6.77 19.54 -7.79
CA ARG A 76 -8.15 19.96 -7.47
C ARG A 76 -8.66 19.52 -6.10
N GLY A 77 -7.94 18.67 -5.38
CA GLY A 77 -8.34 18.10 -4.08
C GLY A 77 -8.18 19.06 -2.90
N ASN A 78 -7.55 20.21 -3.11
CA ASN A 78 -7.40 21.28 -2.11
C ASN A 78 -6.75 20.81 -0.79
N GLY A 79 -5.78 19.90 -0.91
CA GLY A 79 -4.98 19.40 0.21
C GLY A 79 -5.73 18.46 1.15
N LYS A 80 -6.94 18.03 0.80
CA LYS A 80 -7.67 17.00 1.55
C LYS A 80 -6.91 15.68 1.47
N ASP A 81 -6.96 14.90 2.55
CA ASP A 81 -6.43 13.53 2.52
C ASP A 81 -7.10 12.71 1.41
N HIS A 82 -6.33 11.79 0.86
CA HIS A 82 -6.73 10.92 -0.24
C HIS A 82 -6.56 9.46 0.17
N LEU A 83 -7.52 8.63 -0.26
CA LEU A 83 -7.44 7.18 -0.12
C LEU A 83 -7.11 6.57 -1.48
N PHE A 84 -6.01 5.85 -1.55
CA PHE A 84 -5.68 5.05 -2.72
C PHE A 84 -5.95 3.57 -2.48
N SER A 85 -5.96 2.76 -3.54
CA SER A 85 -6.20 1.33 -3.42
C SER A 85 -4.88 0.55 -3.38
N TYR A 86 -4.39 0.24 -2.18
CA TYR A 86 -3.22 -0.63 -2.05
C TYR A 86 -3.52 -2.06 -2.55
N GLU A 87 -4.79 -2.50 -2.57
CA GLU A 87 -5.20 -3.76 -3.23
C GLU A 87 -4.88 -3.75 -4.73
N ARG A 88 -5.18 -2.64 -5.42
CA ARG A 88 -4.81 -2.50 -6.82
C ARG A 88 -3.30 -2.47 -6.99
N PHE A 89 -2.56 -1.81 -6.10
CA PHE A 89 -1.10 -1.77 -6.15
C PHE A 89 -0.50 -3.18 -6.08
N VAL A 90 -0.89 -3.98 -5.08
CA VAL A 90 -0.33 -5.32 -4.88
C VAL A 90 -0.77 -6.35 -5.93
N SER A 91 -1.84 -6.06 -6.68
CA SER A 91 -2.35 -6.95 -7.74
C SER A 91 -1.90 -6.55 -9.16
N SER A 92 -1.51 -5.30 -9.39
CA SER A 92 -1.18 -4.78 -10.73
C SER A 92 0.27 -4.32 -10.90
N ASP A 93 1.01 -4.10 -9.80
CA ASP A 93 2.43 -3.79 -9.83
C ASP A 93 3.27 -5.00 -9.39
N PRO A 94 4.29 -5.41 -10.16
CA PRO A 94 5.19 -6.49 -9.76
C PRO A 94 5.89 -6.22 -8.41
N SER A 95 6.27 -4.97 -8.11
CA SER A 95 6.84 -4.61 -6.81
C SER A 95 5.80 -4.70 -5.71
N GLY A 96 4.55 -4.32 -5.98
CA GLY A 96 3.43 -4.46 -5.04
C GLY A 96 3.23 -5.90 -4.57
N ALA A 97 3.27 -6.87 -5.50
CA ALA A 97 3.15 -8.29 -5.16
C ALA A 97 4.30 -8.79 -4.28
N VAL A 98 5.53 -8.34 -4.56
CA VAL A 98 6.72 -8.63 -3.73
C VAL A 98 6.56 -8.03 -2.34
N ILE A 99 6.19 -6.75 -2.24
CA ILE A 99 5.99 -6.04 -0.98
C ILE A 99 4.97 -6.76 -0.10
N LEU A 100 3.82 -7.16 -0.65
CA LEU A 100 2.80 -7.87 0.12
C LEU A 100 3.33 -9.21 0.65
N SER A 101 4.04 -9.96 -0.18
CA SER A 101 4.61 -11.25 0.21
C SER A 101 5.67 -11.07 1.31
N SER A 102 6.51 -10.05 1.18
CA SER A 102 7.50 -9.70 2.20
C SER A 102 6.87 -9.19 3.49
N ALA A 103 5.82 -8.37 3.43
CA ALA A 103 5.07 -7.91 4.60
C ALA A 103 4.44 -9.07 5.38
N VAL A 104 3.84 -10.05 4.69
CA VAL A 104 3.30 -11.25 5.32
C VAL A 104 4.41 -12.05 6.03
N LEU A 105 5.54 -12.26 5.37
CA LEU A 105 6.67 -12.96 5.97
C LEU A 105 7.24 -12.21 7.18
N ASP A 106 7.35 -10.88 7.08
CA ASP A 106 7.83 -10.01 8.13
C ASP A 106 6.97 -10.11 9.39
N ALA A 107 5.65 -9.96 9.23
CA ALA A 107 4.69 -10.08 10.33
C ALA A 107 4.70 -11.48 10.95
N ARG A 108 4.78 -12.54 10.15
CA ARG A 108 4.89 -13.92 10.66
C ARG A 108 6.11 -14.10 11.56
N GLN A 109 7.28 -13.63 11.12
CA GLN A 109 8.50 -13.71 11.93
C GLN A 109 8.36 -12.87 13.21
N GLY A 110 7.72 -11.70 13.12
CA GLY A 110 7.39 -10.88 14.29
C GLY A 110 6.51 -11.62 15.30
N ALA A 111 5.44 -12.28 14.84
CA ALA A 111 4.54 -13.06 15.69
C ALA A 111 5.26 -14.24 16.37
N GLU A 112 6.10 -14.97 15.65
CA GLU A 112 6.87 -16.08 16.20
C GLU A 112 7.88 -15.62 17.27
N LEU A 113 8.55 -14.49 17.04
CA LEU A 113 9.48 -13.90 18.02
C LEU A 113 8.75 -13.46 19.29
N LEU A 114 7.63 -12.74 19.15
CA LEU A 114 6.82 -12.30 20.30
C LEU A 114 6.25 -13.50 21.06
N TYR A 115 5.78 -14.55 20.37
CA TYR A 115 5.36 -15.78 21.02
C TYR A 115 6.49 -16.43 21.82
N GLY A 116 7.66 -16.58 21.21
CA GLY A 116 8.82 -17.19 21.85
C GLY A 116 9.36 -16.41 23.05
N GLU A 117 9.20 -15.08 23.05
CA GLU A 117 9.65 -14.19 24.12
C GLU A 117 8.67 -14.13 25.30
N TYR A 118 7.37 -14.00 25.03
CA TYR A 118 6.37 -13.69 26.06
C TYR A 118 5.45 -14.88 26.42
N PHE A 119 5.29 -15.85 25.53
CA PHE A 119 4.23 -16.86 25.63
C PHE A 119 4.72 -18.30 25.47
N LYS A 120 6.03 -18.53 25.46
CA LYS A 120 6.63 -19.83 25.17
C LYS A 120 6.00 -20.96 26.01
N GLY A 121 5.44 -21.95 25.31
CA GLY A 121 4.82 -23.14 25.91
C GLY A 121 3.38 -22.93 26.39
N GLN A 122 2.82 -21.73 26.23
CA GLN A 122 1.41 -21.45 26.52
C GLN A 122 0.53 -21.75 25.29
N SER A 123 -0.67 -22.26 25.53
CA SER A 123 -1.69 -22.52 24.52
C SER A 123 -3.07 -22.69 25.16
N PRO A 124 -4.15 -22.11 24.62
CA PRO A 124 -4.15 -21.16 23.50
C PRO A 124 -3.62 -19.79 23.92
N VAL A 125 -3.14 -19.01 22.96
CA VAL A 125 -2.67 -17.63 23.19
C VAL A 125 -3.27 -16.72 22.14
N LEU A 126 -3.86 -15.62 22.61
CA LEU A 126 -4.35 -14.52 21.77
C LEU A 126 -3.57 -13.27 22.13
N PHE A 127 -2.99 -12.61 21.14
CA PHE A 127 -2.31 -11.32 21.34
C PHE A 127 -2.41 -10.42 20.12
N GLN A 128 -2.32 -9.12 20.37
CA GLN A 128 -2.20 -8.11 19.31
C GLN A 128 -0.74 -7.70 19.17
N MET A 129 -0.33 -7.34 17.97
CA MET A 129 1.01 -6.80 17.71
C MET A 129 0.98 -5.62 16.75
N SER A 130 1.97 -4.73 16.90
CA SER A 130 2.26 -3.65 15.97
C SER A 130 3.75 -3.59 15.65
N GLY A 131 4.07 -3.39 14.37
CA GLY A 131 5.44 -3.26 13.85
C GLY A 131 5.86 -1.81 13.65
N SER A 132 7.17 -1.56 13.71
CA SER A 132 7.78 -0.29 13.31
C SER A 132 7.58 0.02 11.82
N ALA A 133 7.87 1.26 11.43
CA ALA A 133 7.83 1.70 10.05
C ALA A 133 8.80 0.92 9.15
N ILE A 134 8.34 0.56 7.95
CA ILE A 134 9.13 -0.06 6.88
C ILE A 134 9.10 0.89 5.68
N PRO A 135 10.25 1.45 5.25
CA PRO A 135 10.29 2.30 4.08
C PRO A 135 10.34 1.46 2.80
N VAL A 136 9.34 1.65 1.93
CA VAL A 136 9.25 1.06 0.60
C VAL A 136 10.04 1.90 -0.40
N GLY A 137 10.79 1.25 -1.28
CA GLY A 137 11.67 1.91 -2.25
C GLY A 137 13.06 2.24 -1.73
N SER A 138 13.39 1.87 -0.49
CA SER A 138 14.73 2.05 0.06
C SER A 138 15.68 0.94 -0.39
N ILE A 139 16.87 1.30 -0.87
CA ILE A 139 17.95 0.34 -1.17
C ILE A 139 18.38 -0.50 0.04
N ARG A 140 18.08 -0.04 1.27
CA ARG A 140 18.39 -0.77 2.51
C ARG A 140 17.52 -2.01 2.70
N TYR A 141 16.33 -2.03 2.09
CA TYR A 141 15.36 -3.11 2.26
C TYR A 141 14.91 -3.62 0.89
N PRO A 142 15.74 -4.44 0.21
CA PRO A 142 15.45 -4.90 -1.15
C PRO A 142 14.18 -5.75 -1.26
N SER A 143 13.68 -6.31 -0.16
CA SER A 143 12.39 -7.00 -0.07
C SER A 143 11.18 -6.06 -0.15
N PHE A 144 11.39 -4.75 -0.03
CA PHE A 144 10.37 -3.71 -0.15
C PHE A 144 10.73 -2.75 -1.30
N PRO A 145 10.75 -3.22 -2.55
CA PRO A 145 11.24 -2.47 -3.71
C PRO A 145 10.36 -1.26 -4.06
N TYR A 146 10.91 -0.33 -4.84
CA TYR A 146 10.18 0.81 -5.39
C TYR A 146 9.12 0.34 -6.40
N PRO A 147 7.95 1.01 -6.54
CA PRO A 147 6.97 0.69 -7.57
C PRO A 147 7.58 0.56 -8.97
N LYS A 148 7.16 -0.45 -9.75
CA LYS A 148 7.79 -0.76 -11.03
C LYS A 148 7.09 -0.15 -12.23
N THR A 149 5.77 -0.05 -12.19
CA THR A 149 4.96 0.51 -13.29
C THR A 149 4.85 2.01 -13.16
N GLU A 150 4.82 2.72 -14.28
CA GLU A 150 4.66 4.18 -14.29
C GLU A 150 3.41 4.64 -13.51
N ASN A 151 2.30 3.90 -13.63
CA ASN A 151 1.08 4.17 -12.88
C ASN A 151 1.35 4.29 -11.36
N TRP A 152 2.04 3.31 -10.78
CA TRP A 152 2.29 3.30 -9.33
C TRP A 152 3.48 4.14 -8.91
N GLN A 153 4.47 4.32 -9.78
CA GLN A 153 5.56 5.28 -9.56
C GLN A 153 5.02 6.69 -9.37
N LYS A 154 4.01 7.09 -10.17
CA LYS A 154 3.39 8.41 -10.10
C LYS A 154 2.24 8.52 -9.10
N ALA A 155 1.58 7.41 -8.74
CA ALA A 155 0.45 7.42 -7.82
C ALA A 155 0.85 7.45 -6.35
N ILE A 156 1.95 6.75 -5.99
CA ILE A 156 2.40 6.61 -4.60
C ILE A 156 3.93 6.63 -4.45
N GLY A 157 4.69 6.24 -5.47
CA GLY A 157 6.16 6.27 -5.40
C GLY A 157 6.75 5.53 -4.19
N ALA A 158 7.83 6.07 -3.65
CA ALA A 158 8.39 5.60 -2.38
C ALA A 158 7.47 6.04 -1.25
N HIS A 159 7.16 5.13 -0.34
CA HIS A 159 6.19 5.37 0.72
C HIS A 159 6.57 4.56 1.96
N VAL A 160 5.82 4.73 3.04
CA VAL A 160 6.03 3.98 4.27
C VAL A 160 4.86 3.02 4.49
N ILE A 161 5.19 1.81 4.94
CA ILE A 161 4.19 0.89 5.47
C ILE A 161 4.47 0.59 6.94
N TRP A 162 3.44 0.19 7.67
CA TRP A 162 3.57 -0.45 8.98
C TRP A 162 2.49 -1.52 9.13
N LEU A 163 2.76 -2.51 9.97
CA LEU A 163 1.95 -3.73 10.06
C LEU A 163 1.38 -3.84 11.48
N SER A 164 0.11 -4.23 11.59
CA SER A 164 -0.51 -4.64 12.85
C SER A 164 -1.24 -5.95 12.66
N ALA A 165 -1.40 -6.74 13.71
CA ALA A 165 -2.19 -7.96 13.62
C ALA A 165 -2.81 -8.41 14.94
N ASP A 166 -3.90 -9.15 14.82
CA ASP A 166 -4.37 -10.07 15.86
C ASP A 166 -3.84 -11.47 15.55
N VAL A 167 -3.21 -12.11 16.54
CA VAL A 167 -2.57 -13.42 16.41
C VAL A 167 -3.20 -14.39 17.40
N ASP A 168 -3.59 -15.55 16.88
CA ASP A 168 -4.03 -16.73 17.62
C ASP A 168 -2.99 -17.83 17.45
N VAL A 169 -2.61 -18.45 18.56
CA VAL A 169 -1.64 -19.55 18.62
C VAL A 169 -2.23 -20.71 19.40
N GLU A 170 -2.28 -21.87 18.75
CA GLU A 170 -2.64 -23.14 19.37
C GLU A 170 -1.46 -24.11 19.27
N ILE A 171 -1.28 -24.94 20.30
CA ILE A 171 -0.34 -26.06 20.30
C ILE A 171 -1.10 -27.37 20.42
N ALA A 172 -0.97 -28.22 19.41
CA ALA A 172 -1.48 -29.58 19.41
C ALA A 172 -0.33 -30.56 19.15
N ASN A 173 -0.17 -31.57 20.01
CA ASN A 173 0.90 -32.58 19.89
C ASN A 173 2.31 -31.97 19.77
N GLY A 174 2.56 -30.85 20.47
CA GLY A 174 3.84 -30.12 20.41
C GLY A 174 4.04 -29.28 19.14
N VAL A 175 3.05 -29.20 18.24
CA VAL A 175 3.11 -28.43 16.99
C VAL A 175 2.31 -27.14 17.14
N HIS A 176 2.93 -26.01 16.79
CA HIS A 176 2.29 -24.70 16.82
C HIS A 176 1.47 -24.49 15.54
N SER A 177 0.26 -23.97 15.69
CA SER A 177 -0.59 -23.48 14.62
C SER A 177 -0.87 -22.00 14.88
N PHE A 178 -0.59 -21.15 13.89
CA PHE A 178 -0.81 -19.72 13.97
C PHE A 178 -1.92 -19.30 13.01
N VAL A 179 -2.81 -18.44 13.49
CA VAL A 179 -3.76 -17.70 12.66
C VAL A 179 -3.55 -16.21 12.93
N MET A 180 -3.24 -15.45 11.88
CA MET A 180 -2.98 -14.02 11.97
C MET A 180 -3.94 -13.24 11.08
N GLN A 181 -4.61 -12.25 11.67
CA GLN A 181 -5.37 -11.23 10.96
C GLN A 181 -4.50 -9.98 10.85
N MET A 182 -3.76 -9.88 9.75
CA MET A 182 -2.81 -8.80 9.51
C MET A 182 -3.50 -7.63 8.81
N THR A 183 -3.22 -6.42 9.27
CA THR A 183 -3.48 -5.16 8.56
C THR A 183 -2.16 -4.54 8.16
N LEU A 184 -2.00 -4.27 6.86
CA LEU A 184 -0.95 -3.40 6.33
C LEU A 184 -1.53 -2.00 6.18
N HIS A 185 -0.84 -1.04 6.77
CA HIS A 185 -1.13 0.39 6.66
C HIS A 185 -0.06 1.03 5.78
N ALA A 186 -0.48 1.80 4.79
CA ALA A 186 0.41 2.51 3.88
C ALA A 186 0.12 4.00 3.93
N GLU A 187 1.18 4.80 3.95
CA GLU A 187 1.08 6.25 3.97
C GLU A 187 2.25 6.91 3.23
N ASP A 188 1.91 8.01 2.57
CA ASP A 188 2.83 8.91 1.91
C ASP A 188 2.27 10.34 1.94
N ARG A 189 3.14 11.34 1.75
CA ARG A 189 2.71 12.69 1.42
C ARG A 189 2.95 12.92 -0.05
N TYR A 190 1.87 12.97 -0.81
CA TYR A 190 1.95 13.26 -2.23
C TYR A 190 2.36 14.71 -2.43
N ASN A 191 3.57 14.92 -2.92
CA ASN A 191 4.14 16.24 -3.19
C ASN A 191 5.17 16.15 -4.33
N PHE A 192 5.75 17.29 -4.70
CA PHE A 192 6.86 17.37 -5.65
C PHE A 192 8.14 17.75 -4.92
N ASN A 193 9.28 17.22 -5.36
CA ASN A 193 10.56 17.37 -4.67
C ASN A 193 11.55 18.22 -5.48
N PRO A 194 12.15 19.28 -4.88
CA PRO A 194 13.18 20.07 -5.56
C PRO A 194 14.35 19.21 -6.07
N GLY A 195 14.68 19.33 -7.36
CA GLY A 195 15.76 18.59 -7.99
C GLY A 195 15.40 17.17 -8.43
N ALA A 196 14.20 16.68 -8.10
CA ALA A 196 13.66 15.45 -8.66
C ALA A 196 13.02 15.69 -10.04
N ALA A 197 12.78 14.59 -10.74
CA ALA A 197 12.07 14.58 -12.01
C ALA A 197 11.32 13.27 -12.16
N ASP A 198 10.25 13.33 -12.95
CA ASP A 198 9.52 12.14 -13.35
C ASP A 198 10.41 11.17 -14.12
N ILE A 199 10.41 9.89 -13.70
CA ILE A 199 11.29 8.86 -14.26
C ILE A 199 11.02 8.62 -15.75
N ALA A 200 9.74 8.61 -16.16
CA ALA A 200 9.35 8.25 -17.51
C ALA A 200 9.51 9.42 -18.50
N SER A 201 9.07 10.62 -18.13
CA SER A 201 9.05 11.79 -19.01
C SER A 201 10.25 12.72 -18.86
N GLY A 202 11.01 12.60 -17.76
CA GLY A 202 12.08 13.55 -17.41
C GLY A 202 11.58 14.95 -17.04
N ILE A 203 10.25 15.15 -16.92
CA ILE A 203 9.69 16.44 -16.52
C ILE A 203 10.14 16.72 -15.09
N PRO A 204 10.82 17.86 -14.83
CA PRO A 204 11.27 18.18 -13.49
C PRO A 204 10.08 18.46 -12.58
N ASP A 205 10.20 18.06 -11.32
CA ASP A 205 9.19 18.27 -10.29
C ASP A 205 8.86 19.76 -10.09
N SER A 206 9.80 20.66 -10.40
CA SER A 206 9.59 22.11 -10.40
C SER A 206 8.49 22.59 -11.35
N ALA A 207 8.14 21.80 -12.37
CA ALA A 207 7.04 22.12 -13.29
C ALA A 207 5.66 22.06 -12.60
N ASN A 208 5.55 21.33 -11.48
CA ASN A 208 4.31 21.16 -10.71
C ASN A 208 4.42 21.67 -9.27
N GLY A 209 5.59 21.53 -8.63
CA GLY A 209 5.82 21.99 -7.26
C GLY A 209 5.63 23.49 -7.07
N ILE A 210 5.73 24.28 -8.15
CA ILE A 210 5.39 25.71 -8.11
C ILE A 210 3.92 25.96 -7.74
N PHE A 211 3.02 25.02 -8.05
CA PHE A 211 1.60 25.13 -7.70
C PHE A 211 1.38 25.00 -6.19
N GLU A 212 2.23 24.27 -5.48
CA GLU A 212 2.20 24.18 -4.01
C GLU A 212 2.68 25.48 -3.37
N VAL A 213 3.78 26.04 -3.89
CA VAL A 213 4.33 27.31 -3.45
C VAL A 213 3.34 28.45 -3.66
N THR A 214 2.54 28.39 -4.71
CA THR A 214 1.53 29.42 -5.04
C THR A 214 0.15 29.17 -4.44
N GLY A 215 -0.12 27.95 -3.95
CA GLY A 215 -1.44 27.54 -3.46
C GLY A 215 -2.46 27.27 -4.58
N LEU A 216 -2.01 27.09 -5.83
CA LEU A 216 -2.85 26.67 -6.95
C LEU A 216 -3.14 25.17 -6.93
N ALA A 217 -2.24 24.38 -6.35
CA ALA A 217 -2.38 22.96 -6.07
C ALA A 217 -1.83 22.68 -4.67
N HIS A 218 -2.09 21.49 -4.13
CA HIS A 218 -1.80 21.20 -2.73
C HIS A 218 -1.31 19.77 -2.55
N GLN A 219 -0.16 19.60 -1.89
CA GLN A 219 0.20 18.32 -1.30
C GLN A 219 -0.87 17.82 -0.32
N TYR A 220 -0.94 16.50 -0.17
CA TYR A 220 -1.92 15.84 0.68
C TYR A 220 -1.36 14.54 1.26
N MET A 221 -1.96 14.06 2.36
CA MET A 221 -1.68 12.71 2.84
C MET A 221 -2.41 11.70 1.98
N ASN A 222 -1.67 10.74 1.43
CA ASN A 222 -2.18 9.63 0.65
C ASN A 222 -2.06 8.36 1.50
N THR A 223 -3.19 7.75 1.85
CA THR A 223 -3.21 6.61 2.78
C THR A 223 -4.02 5.45 2.25
N SER A 224 -3.71 4.23 2.71
CA SER A 224 -4.49 3.03 2.41
C SER A 224 -4.26 1.96 3.47
N THR A 225 -5.20 1.03 3.59
CA THR A 225 -5.05 -0.18 4.39
C THR A 225 -5.47 -1.42 3.60
N ILE A 226 -4.81 -2.55 3.81
CA ILE A 226 -5.28 -3.86 3.34
C ILE A 226 -5.20 -4.90 4.45
N ASN A 227 -6.12 -5.87 4.41
CA ASN A 227 -6.19 -6.94 5.41
C ASN A 227 -5.86 -8.29 4.78
N ARG A 228 -5.11 -9.13 5.50
CA ARG A 228 -4.80 -10.51 5.10
C ARG A 228 -4.98 -11.44 6.28
N ARG A 229 -5.71 -12.53 6.05
CA ARG A 229 -5.71 -13.67 6.94
C ARG A 229 -4.60 -14.62 6.54
N VAL A 230 -3.68 -14.89 7.44
CA VAL A 230 -2.51 -15.74 7.21
C VAL A 230 -2.54 -16.88 8.22
N GLU A 231 -2.33 -18.10 7.75
CA GLU A 231 -2.25 -19.28 8.60
C GLU A 231 -0.95 -20.01 8.30
N TRP A 232 -0.28 -20.50 9.34
CA TRP A 232 0.90 -21.34 9.16
C TRP A 232 1.10 -22.28 10.35
N VAL A 233 1.86 -23.34 10.10
CA VAL A 233 2.17 -24.39 11.07
C VAL A 233 3.68 -24.48 11.27
N GLY A 234 4.07 -24.65 12.53
CA GLY A 234 5.46 -24.71 12.96
C GLY A 234 6.12 -23.33 13.06
N LEU A 235 7.23 -23.31 13.80
CA LEU A 235 8.09 -22.13 13.93
C LEU A 235 9.14 -22.14 12.81
N GLY A 236 9.42 -20.97 12.22
CA GLY A 236 10.43 -20.83 11.18
C GLY A 236 10.09 -21.48 9.83
N SER A 237 8.88 -22.01 9.64
CA SER A 237 8.47 -22.67 8.40
C SER A 237 8.30 -21.68 7.24
N PRO A 238 9.05 -21.78 6.13
CA PRO A 238 8.76 -21.02 4.92
C PRO A 238 7.62 -21.68 4.15
N GLN A 239 6.37 -21.45 4.56
CA GLN A 239 5.20 -21.89 3.78
C GLN A 239 4.64 -20.77 2.91
N GLY A 240 4.39 -21.12 1.65
CA GLY A 240 3.87 -20.24 0.60
C GLY A 240 2.45 -19.78 0.86
N ILE A 241 2.14 -18.58 0.39
CA ILE A 241 0.82 -17.97 0.45
C ILE A 241 -0.14 -18.83 -0.38
N SER A 242 -1.05 -19.56 0.27
CA SER A 242 -2.13 -20.23 -0.43
C SER A 242 -3.23 -19.22 -0.76
N PRO A 243 -3.55 -18.96 -2.05
CA PRO A 243 -4.70 -18.15 -2.40
C PRO A 243 -5.98 -18.91 -1.99
N LYS A 244 -6.76 -18.33 -1.07
CA LYS A 244 -8.07 -18.87 -0.68
C LYS A 244 -8.93 -19.08 -1.93
N ARG A 245 -9.31 -20.34 -2.19
CA ARG A 245 -10.42 -20.68 -3.09
C ARG A 245 -11.68 -19.97 -2.59
N ARG A 246 -12.38 -19.25 -3.47
CA ARG A 246 -13.75 -18.81 -3.23
C ARG A 246 -14.62 -20.04 -2.99
N SER A 247 -15.23 -20.09 -1.82
CA SER A 247 -16.41 -20.92 -1.58
C SER A 247 -17.56 -20.33 -2.40
N THR A 248 -18.01 -21.08 -3.40
CA THR A 248 -19.36 -20.97 -3.93
C THR A 248 -19.93 -22.37 -3.87
N ASP A 249 -20.69 -22.67 -2.83
CA ASP A 249 -21.58 -23.81 -2.80
C ASP A 249 -22.96 -23.33 -2.37
N PHE A 250 -23.87 -23.26 -3.33
CA PHE A 250 -25.30 -23.11 -3.13
C PHE A 250 -26.00 -23.69 -4.35
N THR A 251 -26.19 -25.02 -4.39
CA THR A 251 -27.50 -25.54 -4.81
C THR A 251 -27.80 -26.87 -4.15
N ARG A 252 -28.92 -26.87 -3.43
CA ARG A 252 -29.60 -27.99 -2.77
C ARG A 252 -29.94 -29.10 -3.77
N GLU A 253 -29.53 -30.34 -3.49
CA GLU A 253 -30.27 -31.53 -3.94
C GLU A 253 -31.48 -31.74 -3.03
N LYS A 254 -32.68 -31.65 -3.60
CA LYS A 254 -33.92 -32.16 -3.01
C LYS A 254 -34.08 -33.61 -3.44
N ALA A 255 -34.13 -34.51 -2.47
CA ALA A 255 -34.70 -35.83 -2.63
C ALA A 255 -36.24 -35.74 -2.76
N CYS A 256 -36.80 -36.41 -3.76
CA CYS A 256 -38.12 -37.06 -3.68
C CYS A 256 -38.17 -38.14 -4.78
N GLY A 257 -38.27 -39.40 -4.37
CA GLY A 257 -38.31 -40.54 -5.28
C GLY A 257 -39.68 -40.79 -5.89
N GLN A 258 -39.72 -41.74 -6.84
CA GLN A 258 -40.82 -42.68 -7.01
C GLN A 258 -40.35 -43.91 -7.80
N SER A 259 -40.92 -45.03 -7.39
CA SER A 259 -40.71 -46.42 -7.80
C SER A 259 -41.28 -46.78 -9.18
N ALA A 260 -40.71 -47.83 -9.77
CA ALA A 260 -41.39 -49.09 -10.13
C ALA A 260 -41.16 -49.62 -11.56
N HIS A 261 -40.95 -50.94 -11.59
CA HIS A 261 -41.30 -51.94 -12.61
C HIS A 261 -40.41 -52.22 -13.83
N SER A 262 -40.00 -53.50 -13.82
CA SER A 262 -39.68 -54.44 -14.91
C SER A 262 -38.22 -54.52 -15.35
#